data_AF-A0A952GQY3-F1
#
_entry.id   AF-A0A952GQY3-F1
#
_cell.length_a   1.000
_cell.length_b   1.000
_cell.length_c   1.000
_cell.angle_alpha   90.00
_cell.angle_beta   90.00
_cell.angle_gamma   90.00
#
_symmetry.space_group_name_H-M   'P 1'
#
loop_
_entity.id
_entity.type
_entity.pdbx_description
1 polymer ?
#
loop_
_entity_poly.entity_id
_entity_poly.type
_entity_poly.pdbx_seq_one_letter_code
_entity_poly.pdbx_strand_id
1 'polypeptide(L)'
;AAAESLAKAHRGTLKVTRGDPLEREFPMVHVVGRAAARGHAPRMIELEWGDPTHPRLAVIGKGVCFDSGGLDIKPSSSMLLMKKDMGGAAHALALARLVIEQALPVRLHLLIPAVENAVAGNAFRPGDVLRSRAGISVEIGNTDAEGRLILGDALARAGEAAPALIVDFATLTGAARAALGPDLPALFARRDDTAEALLAAGIEADDPCWRLPLHEGYREYLKSDVADINNSHTNGFAGASVAALFLDRFVPEGIDWAHFDTFAWRPAAKPGRPKGGDALGLRAAWRTLQARFG
;
A
#
# COMPACT_ATOMS: atom_id res chain seq x y z
N ALA A 1 13.87 11.92 1.59
CA ALA A 1 14.37 12.26 2.94
C ALA A 1 14.32 11.04 3.87
N ALA A 2 13.17 10.62 4.41
CA ALA A 2 13.13 9.56 5.43
C ALA A 2 13.76 8.23 4.99
N ALA A 3 13.40 7.72 3.80
CA ALA A 3 14.02 6.50 3.23
C ALA A 3 15.52 6.67 2.94
N GLU A 4 15.95 7.87 2.55
CA GLU A 4 17.36 8.19 2.30
C GLU A 4 18.18 8.21 3.60
N SER A 5 17.61 8.75 4.69
CA SER A 5 18.23 8.69 6.02
C SER A 5 18.42 7.24 6.48
N LEU A 6 17.41 6.38 6.29
CA LEU A 6 17.50 4.96 6.61
C LEU A 6 18.57 4.26 5.75
N ALA A 7 18.59 4.52 4.43
CA ALA A 7 19.58 3.98 3.51
C ALA A 7 21.01 4.32 3.93
N LYS A 8 21.28 5.61 4.21
CA LYS A 8 22.59 6.11 4.62
C LYS A 8 23.05 5.53 5.96
N ALA A 9 22.14 5.42 6.93
CA ALA A 9 22.47 4.89 8.25
C ALA A 9 22.91 3.43 8.23
N HIS A 10 22.37 2.63 7.29
CA HIS A 10 22.58 1.18 7.25
C HIS A 10 23.18 0.63 5.95
N ARG A 11 23.76 1.51 5.11
CA ARG A 11 24.38 1.16 3.81
C ARG A 11 23.42 0.43 2.86
N GLY A 12 22.14 0.78 2.92
CA GLY A 12 21.15 0.32 1.93
C GLY A 12 21.30 1.04 0.59
N THR A 13 20.88 0.40 -0.49
CA THR A 13 20.90 0.98 -1.84
C THR A 13 19.56 1.67 -2.11
N LEU A 14 19.56 2.99 -2.28
CA LEU A 14 18.36 3.77 -2.58
C LEU A 14 18.26 4.10 -4.07
N LYS A 15 17.13 3.81 -4.70
CA LYS A 15 16.76 4.28 -6.05
C LYS A 15 15.50 5.15 -5.95
N VAL A 16 15.51 6.32 -6.57
CA VAL A 16 14.34 7.21 -6.66
C VAL A 16 14.05 7.52 -8.12
N THR A 17 12.96 6.95 -8.65
CA THR A 17 12.50 7.18 -10.02
C THR A 17 11.53 8.36 -10.04
N ARG A 18 11.73 9.33 -10.94
CA ARG A 18 10.93 10.57 -11.09
C ARG A 18 11.01 11.10 -12.52
N GLY A 19 10.09 11.99 -12.91
CA GLY A 19 10.06 12.56 -14.28
C GLY A 19 9.74 11.52 -15.34
N ASP A 20 10.26 11.68 -16.55
CA ASP A 20 9.99 10.80 -17.70
C ASP A 20 10.24 9.30 -17.41
N PRO A 21 11.30 8.90 -16.67
CA PRO A 21 11.45 7.51 -16.24
C PRO A 21 10.26 6.98 -15.42
N LEU A 22 9.64 7.82 -14.57
CA LEU A 22 8.47 7.41 -13.80
C LEU A 22 7.27 7.18 -14.69
N GLU A 23 7.01 8.06 -15.67
CA GLU A 23 5.92 7.89 -16.63
C GLU A 23 6.05 6.58 -17.41
N ARG A 24 7.29 6.22 -17.80
CA ARG A 24 7.57 4.99 -18.55
C ARG A 24 7.55 3.73 -17.71
N GLU A 25 8.11 3.77 -16.50
CA GLU A 25 8.32 2.57 -15.66
C GLU A 25 7.18 2.35 -14.65
N PHE A 26 6.48 3.39 -14.24
CA PHE A 26 5.43 3.39 -13.22
C PHE A 26 4.26 4.32 -13.64
N PRO A 27 3.60 4.00 -14.77
CA PRO A 27 2.61 4.87 -15.40
C PRO A 27 1.45 5.26 -14.47
N MET A 28 0.94 4.37 -13.61
CA MET A 28 -0.13 4.71 -12.68
C MET A 28 0.35 5.64 -11.57
N VAL A 29 1.58 5.44 -11.07
CA VAL A 29 2.19 6.34 -10.08
C VAL A 29 2.36 7.74 -10.66
N HIS A 30 2.83 7.82 -11.89
CA HIS A 30 2.95 9.10 -12.60
C HIS A 30 1.58 9.77 -12.77
N VAL A 31 0.60 9.07 -13.32
CA VAL A 31 -0.70 9.65 -13.64
C VAL A 31 -1.46 10.13 -12.41
N VAL A 32 -1.45 9.38 -11.31
CA VAL A 32 -2.11 9.80 -10.06
C VAL A 32 -1.48 11.09 -9.52
N GLY A 33 -0.15 11.20 -9.54
CA GLY A 33 0.55 12.35 -8.94
C GLY A 33 0.82 13.53 -9.87
N ARG A 34 0.54 13.44 -11.18
CA ARG A 34 0.93 14.48 -12.16
C ARG A 34 0.28 15.85 -11.93
N ALA A 35 -0.85 15.88 -11.22
CA ALA A 35 -1.57 17.12 -10.86
C ALA A 35 -0.95 17.86 -9.68
N ALA A 36 -0.03 17.23 -8.94
CA ALA A 36 0.62 17.84 -7.80
C ALA A 36 1.51 19.03 -8.23
N ALA A 37 1.72 19.99 -7.32
CA ALA A 37 2.67 21.06 -7.53
C ALA A 37 4.09 20.50 -7.80
N ARG A 38 4.92 21.23 -8.55
CA ARG A 38 6.28 20.79 -8.94
C ARG A 38 7.13 20.32 -7.75
N GLY A 39 7.02 20.98 -6.60
CA GLY A 39 7.73 20.59 -5.37
C GLY A 39 7.29 19.24 -4.78
N HIS A 40 6.10 18.77 -5.15
CA HIS A 40 5.48 17.53 -4.69
C HIS A 40 5.38 16.48 -5.81
N ALA A 41 6.10 16.66 -6.91
CA ALA A 41 6.08 15.74 -8.06
C ALA A 41 6.24 14.27 -7.64
N PRO A 42 5.50 13.35 -8.28
CA PRO A 42 5.45 11.95 -7.87
C PRO A 42 6.81 11.27 -8.02
N ARG A 43 7.03 10.21 -7.24
CA ARG A 43 8.21 9.36 -7.32
C ARG A 43 7.93 7.93 -6.87
N MET A 44 8.65 6.99 -7.45
CA MET A 44 8.81 5.65 -6.89
C MET A 44 10.10 5.62 -6.09
N ILE A 45 10.02 5.25 -4.82
CA ILE A 45 11.17 5.14 -3.92
C ILE A 45 11.39 3.65 -3.65
N GLU A 46 12.57 3.15 -3.99
CA GLU A 46 13.01 1.77 -3.72
C GLU A 46 14.23 1.80 -2.80
N LEU A 47 14.24 0.95 -1.77
CA LEU A 47 15.39 0.70 -0.90
C LEU A 47 15.66 -0.81 -0.86
N GLU A 48 16.88 -1.20 -1.22
CA GLU A 48 17.36 -2.58 -1.14
C GLU A 48 18.40 -2.72 -0.03
N TRP A 49 18.33 -3.82 0.73
CA TRP A 49 19.26 -4.12 1.81
C TRP A 49 19.34 -5.63 2.07
N GLY A 50 20.47 -6.11 2.58
CA GLY A 50 20.67 -7.52 2.97
C GLY A 50 21.47 -8.35 1.97
N ASP A 51 21.70 -9.61 2.32
CA ASP A 51 22.49 -10.55 1.51
C ASP A 51 21.70 -10.99 0.26
N PRO A 52 22.27 -10.91 -0.96
CA PRO A 52 21.62 -11.37 -2.18
C PRO A 52 21.19 -12.84 -2.20
N THR A 53 21.79 -13.70 -1.36
CA THR A 53 21.52 -15.14 -1.23
C THR A 53 20.36 -15.46 -0.29
N HIS A 54 19.98 -14.52 0.58
CA HIS A 54 18.85 -14.67 1.50
C HIS A 54 17.50 -14.59 0.76
N PRO A 55 16.43 -15.18 1.34
CA PRO A 55 15.09 -15.06 0.79
C PRO A 55 14.68 -13.59 0.64
N ARG A 56 14.11 -13.25 -0.52
CA ARG A 56 13.67 -11.89 -0.80
C ARG A 56 12.35 -11.59 -0.10
N LEU A 57 12.32 -10.47 0.62
CA LEU A 57 11.14 -9.91 1.30
C LEU A 57 10.83 -8.56 0.67
N ALA A 58 9.62 -8.39 0.14
CA ALA A 58 9.15 -7.09 -0.31
C ALA A 58 8.23 -6.45 0.73
N VAL A 59 8.50 -5.21 1.09
CA VAL A 59 7.67 -4.40 1.99
C VAL A 59 7.20 -3.18 1.22
N ILE A 60 5.89 -2.99 1.07
CA ILE A 60 5.32 -1.95 0.23
C ILE A 60 4.42 -1.04 1.07
N GLY A 61 4.43 0.27 0.81
CA GLY A 61 3.56 1.19 1.53
C GLY A 61 2.93 2.26 0.66
N LYS A 62 1.60 2.42 0.75
CA LYS A 62 0.86 3.51 0.09
C LYS A 62 1.42 4.86 0.56
N GLY A 63 1.97 5.64 -0.37
CA GLY A 63 2.62 6.93 -0.11
C GLY A 63 1.84 8.14 -0.61
N VAL A 64 0.52 8.18 -0.44
CA VAL A 64 -0.27 9.36 -0.82
C VAL A 64 -0.08 10.45 0.23
N CYS A 65 0.82 11.39 -0.01
CA CYS A 65 1.20 12.43 0.94
C CYS A 65 0.03 13.34 1.35
N PHE A 66 -0.88 13.59 0.42
CA PHE A 66 -2.17 14.20 0.67
C PHE A 66 -3.17 13.75 -0.39
N ASP A 67 -4.42 13.55 0.02
CA ASP A 67 -5.48 13.03 -0.83
C ASP A 67 -6.69 13.97 -0.81
N SER A 68 -6.87 14.72 -1.89
CA SER A 68 -8.08 15.51 -2.12
C SER A 68 -9.23 14.71 -2.71
N GLY A 69 -8.94 13.48 -3.18
CA GLY A 69 -9.77 12.65 -4.04
C GLY A 69 -9.63 12.92 -5.53
N GLY A 70 -8.87 13.94 -5.93
CA GLY A 70 -8.77 14.32 -7.34
C GLY A 70 -10.08 14.94 -7.83
N LEU A 71 -10.46 14.67 -9.08
CA LEU A 71 -11.68 15.25 -9.65
C LEU A 71 -12.96 14.74 -8.97
N ASP A 72 -12.95 13.52 -8.45
CA ASP A 72 -13.96 13.01 -7.51
C ASP A 72 -13.65 13.52 -6.08
N ILE A 73 -13.79 14.83 -5.91
CA ILE A 73 -13.33 15.55 -4.72
C ILE A 73 -14.00 15.06 -3.44
N LYS A 74 -13.20 14.88 -2.38
CA LYS A 74 -13.69 14.56 -1.05
C LYS A 74 -14.48 15.74 -0.44
N PRO A 75 -15.56 15.46 0.31
CA PRO A 75 -16.12 16.45 1.24
C PRO A 75 -15.10 16.90 2.28
N SER A 76 -15.22 18.13 2.79
CA SER A 76 -14.26 18.73 3.72
C SER A 76 -13.98 17.87 4.96
N SER A 77 -15.01 17.22 5.51
CA SER A 77 -14.86 16.33 6.69
C SER A 77 -14.01 15.11 6.40
N SER A 78 -14.12 14.54 5.20
CA SER A 78 -13.35 13.37 4.77
C SER A 78 -11.92 13.75 4.38
N MET A 79 -11.71 14.96 3.87
CA MET A 79 -10.40 15.48 3.46
C MET A 79 -9.52 15.91 4.65
N LEU A 80 -10.11 16.38 5.75
CA LEU A 80 -9.41 16.99 6.88
C LEU A 80 -8.24 16.16 7.45
N LEU A 81 -8.36 14.83 7.40
CA LEU A 81 -7.34 13.92 7.94
C LEU A 81 -6.38 13.37 6.89
N MET A 82 -6.51 13.73 5.61
CA MET A 82 -5.81 13.05 4.49
C MET A 82 -4.30 13.29 4.43
N LYS A 83 -3.74 14.13 5.29
CA LYS A 83 -2.28 14.10 5.57
C LYS A 83 -1.79 12.74 6.08
N LYS A 84 -2.69 11.91 6.62
CA LYS A 84 -2.38 10.56 7.11
C LYS A 84 -2.34 9.53 5.99
N ASP A 85 -2.70 9.88 4.75
CA ASP A 85 -2.90 8.91 3.68
C ASP A 85 -1.58 8.30 3.12
N MET A 86 -0.46 8.77 3.68
CA MET A 86 0.87 8.20 3.57
C MET A 86 1.22 7.28 4.76
N GLY A 87 0.22 6.93 5.58
CA GLY A 87 0.38 6.08 6.75
C GLY A 87 0.91 4.69 6.39
N GLY A 88 0.48 4.14 5.26
CA GLY A 88 1.02 2.88 4.73
C GLY A 88 2.52 2.94 4.47
N ALA A 89 2.99 4.01 3.81
CA ALA A 89 4.43 4.26 3.61
C ALA A 89 5.20 4.41 4.92
N ALA A 90 4.60 5.05 5.94
CA ALA A 90 5.21 5.15 7.27
C ALA A 90 5.34 3.78 7.96
N HIS A 91 4.34 2.91 7.84
CA HIS A 91 4.39 1.54 8.36
C HIS A 91 5.46 0.72 7.63
N ALA A 92 5.47 0.75 6.30
CA ALA A 92 6.45 0.06 5.47
C ALA A 92 7.89 0.48 5.82
N LEU A 93 8.12 1.79 5.98
CA LEU A 93 9.43 2.31 6.38
C LEU A 93 9.82 1.88 7.80
N ALA A 94 8.87 1.85 8.75
CA ALA A 94 9.11 1.40 10.11
C ALA A 94 9.43 -0.11 10.16
N LEU A 95 8.71 -0.93 9.38
CA LEU A 95 8.97 -2.37 9.29
C LEU A 95 10.34 -2.65 8.64
N ALA A 96 10.65 -1.95 7.56
CA ALA A 96 11.97 -2.01 6.92
C ALA A 96 13.09 -1.64 7.91
N ARG A 97 12.88 -0.60 8.72
CA ARG A 97 13.82 -0.20 9.76
C ARG A 97 14.03 -1.32 10.79
N LEU A 98 12.97 -1.96 11.28
CA LEU A 98 13.09 -3.09 12.21
C LEU A 98 13.85 -4.27 11.59
N VAL A 99 13.53 -4.63 10.34
CA VAL A 99 14.24 -5.69 9.59
C VAL A 99 15.74 -5.41 9.50
N ILE A 100 16.10 -4.17 9.16
CA ILE A 100 17.50 -3.74 9.00
C ILE A 100 18.22 -3.67 10.35
N GLU A 101 17.63 -3.02 11.36
CA GLU A 101 18.25 -2.81 12.68
C GLU A 101 18.43 -4.11 13.46
N GLN A 102 17.55 -5.09 13.22
CA GLN A 102 17.64 -6.43 13.82
C GLN A 102 18.38 -7.44 12.94
N ALA A 103 18.91 -7.00 11.80
CA ALA A 103 19.70 -7.79 10.87
C ALA A 103 19.03 -9.13 10.46
N LEU A 104 17.73 -9.11 10.22
CA LEU A 104 16.98 -10.30 9.81
C LEU A 104 17.59 -10.88 8.51
N PRO A 105 17.78 -12.20 8.36
CA PRO A 105 18.48 -12.79 7.22
C PRO A 105 17.56 -12.87 5.99
N VAL A 106 17.22 -11.69 5.46
CA VAL A 106 16.42 -11.49 4.26
C VAL A 106 17.12 -10.56 3.28
N ARG A 107 16.76 -10.65 2.01
CA ARG A 107 17.02 -9.63 1.01
C ARG A 107 15.81 -8.70 0.95
N LEU A 108 15.88 -7.58 1.67
CA LEU A 108 14.80 -6.62 1.79
C LEU A 108 14.69 -5.73 0.54
N HIS A 109 13.46 -5.56 0.07
CA HIS A 109 13.07 -4.57 -0.94
C HIS A 109 11.90 -3.75 -0.42
N LEU A 110 12.17 -2.52 0.01
CA LEU A 110 11.15 -1.55 0.40
C LEU A 110 10.72 -0.74 -0.83
N LEU A 111 9.42 -0.66 -1.11
CA LEU A 111 8.85 0.17 -2.17
C LEU A 111 7.81 1.15 -1.64
N ILE A 112 7.96 2.42 -1.99
CA ILE A 112 7.02 3.49 -1.64
C ILE A 112 6.71 4.31 -2.90
N PRO A 113 5.55 4.10 -3.54
CA PRO A 113 5.02 5.05 -4.50
C PRO A 113 4.53 6.30 -3.75
N ALA A 114 5.25 7.41 -3.87
CA ALA A 114 4.96 8.66 -3.18
C ALA A 114 4.38 9.71 -4.14
N VAL A 115 3.13 10.11 -3.89
CA VAL A 115 2.33 11.00 -4.75
C VAL A 115 1.50 11.97 -3.91
N GLU A 116 0.88 12.96 -4.55
CA GLU A 116 -0.24 13.73 -4.00
C GLU A 116 -1.39 13.62 -4.99
N ASN A 117 -2.58 13.23 -4.52
CA ASN A 117 -3.77 13.15 -5.35
C ASN A 117 -4.47 14.51 -5.37
N ALA A 118 -4.11 15.32 -6.36
CA ALA A 118 -4.45 16.74 -6.42
C ALA A 118 -5.43 17.07 -7.55
N VAL A 119 -6.08 18.23 -7.42
CA VAL A 119 -6.95 18.80 -8.46
C VAL A 119 -6.19 19.84 -9.26
N ALA A 120 -6.08 19.63 -10.57
CA ALA A 120 -5.51 20.57 -11.52
C ALA A 120 -6.03 20.27 -12.94
N GLY A 121 -5.77 21.16 -13.90
CA GLY A 121 -6.21 20.97 -15.29
C GLY A 121 -5.62 19.73 -15.97
N ASN A 122 -4.50 19.21 -15.47
CA ASN A 122 -3.87 17.97 -15.91
C ASN A 122 -4.17 16.77 -14.99
N ALA A 123 -5.17 16.82 -14.10
CA ALA A 123 -5.59 15.64 -13.34
C ALA A 123 -6.08 14.50 -14.25
N PHE A 124 -6.01 13.28 -13.76
CA PHE A 124 -6.67 12.13 -14.39
C PHE A 124 -8.16 12.15 -14.05
N ARG A 125 -8.96 11.49 -14.88
CA ARG A 125 -10.42 11.68 -14.91
C ARG A 125 -11.15 10.35 -14.77
N PRO A 126 -12.38 10.35 -14.23
CA PRO A 126 -13.31 9.25 -14.45
C PRO A 126 -13.44 8.94 -15.95
N GLY A 127 -13.36 7.67 -16.31
CA GLY A 127 -13.37 7.16 -17.68
C GLY A 127 -12.00 7.15 -18.38
N ASP A 128 -10.94 7.72 -17.79
CA ASP A 128 -9.58 7.51 -18.31
C ASP A 128 -9.23 6.00 -18.23
N VAL A 129 -8.49 5.48 -19.21
CA VAL A 129 -7.92 4.13 -19.17
C VAL A 129 -6.42 4.23 -19.01
N LEU A 130 -5.90 3.74 -17.89
CA LEU A 130 -4.49 3.78 -17.56
C LEU A 130 -3.82 2.46 -17.91
N ARG A 131 -2.57 2.53 -18.38
CA ARG A 131 -1.69 1.35 -18.44
C ARG A 131 -0.98 1.20 -17.11
N SER A 132 -0.87 -0.03 -16.63
CA SER A 132 -0.02 -0.39 -15.49
C SER A 132 1.34 -0.91 -15.93
N ARG A 133 2.29 -0.95 -15.00
CA ARG A 133 3.57 -1.64 -15.15
C ARG A 133 3.40 -3.13 -15.49
N ALA A 134 2.34 -3.77 -14.99
CA ALA A 134 2.01 -5.16 -15.30
C ALA A 134 1.41 -5.35 -16.71
N GLY A 135 1.23 -4.28 -17.50
CA GLY A 135 0.57 -4.31 -18.80
C GLY A 135 -0.97 -4.35 -18.75
N ILE A 136 -1.54 -4.55 -17.56
CA ILE A 136 -2.99 -4.54 -17.30
C ILE A 136 -3.51 -3.12 -17.49
N SER A 137 -4.58 -2.98 -18.28
CA SER A 137 -5.31 -1.73 -18.45
C SER A 137 -6.36 -1.53 -17.37
N VAL A 138 -6.44 -0.32 -16.82
CA VAL A 138 -7.34 0.02 -15.70
C VAL A 138 -8.21 1.19 -16.08
N GLU A 139 -9.52 0.97 -16.16
CA GLU A 139 -10.51 2.04 -16.27
C GLU A 139 -10.67 2.73 -14.92
N ILE A 140 -10.72 4.07 -14.93
CA ILE A 140 -10.92 4.88 -13.74
C ILE A 140 -12.41 5.11 -13.53
N GLY A 141 -13.03 4.34 -12.63
CA GLY A 141 -14.38 4.61 -12.17
C GLY A 141 -14.44 5.73 -11.13
N ASN A 142 -13.37 5.93 -10.35
CA ASN A 142 -13.30 6.97 -9.31
C ASN A 142 -11.84 7.38 -9.03
N THR A 143 -11.54 8.68 -9.09
CA THR A 143 -10.19 9.22 -8.84
C THR A 143 -9.79 9.22 -7.35
N ASP A 144 -10.75 9.02 -6.43
CA ASP A 144 -10.56 8.81 -4.99
C ASP A 144 -10.23 7.35 -4.62
N ALA A 145 -10.13 6.49 -5.63
CA ALA A 145 -9.61 5.13 -5.52
C ALA A 145 -8.19 5.05 -6.11
N GLU A 146 -7.35 6.04 -5.81
CA GLU A 146 -6.00 6.25 -6.33
C GLU A 146 -4.95 5.33 -5.67
N GLY A 147 -5.12 5.05 -4.38
CA GLY A 147 -4.11 4.34 -3.59
C GLY A 147 -3.81 2.95 -4.14
N ARG A 148 -4.85 2.27 -4.63
CA ARG A 148 -4.70 0.95 -5.24
C ARG A 148 -4.00 1.00 -6.61
N LEU A 149 -4.16 2.09 -7.37
CA LEU A 149 -3.47 2.29 -8.64
C LEU A 149 -1.96 2.37 -8.40
N ILE A 150 -1.52 3.24 -7.49
CA ILE A 150 -0.07 3.40 -7.25
C ILE A 150 0.56 2.15 -6.62
N LEU A 151 -0.22 1.41 -5.81
CA LEU A 151 0.20 0.12 -5.27
C LEU A 151 0.26 -0.96 -6.34
N GLY A 152 -0.63 -0.97 -7.34
CA GLY A 152 -0.57 -1.94 -8.43
C GLY A 152 0.76 -1.92 -9.18
N ASP A 153 1.28 -0.73 -9.48
CA ASP A 153 2.61 -0.57 -10.08
C ASP A 153 3.74 -1.02 -9.15
N ALA A 154 3.61 -0.76 -7.84
CA ALA A 154 4.61 -1.18 -6.84
C ALA A 154 4.61 -2.71 -6.63
N LEU A 155 3.43 -3.34 -6.59
CA LEU A 155 3.25 -4.79 -6.45
C LEU A 155 3.80 -5.52 -7.67
N ALA A 156 3.51 -5.01 -8.89
CA ALA A 156 4.07 -5.55 -10.12
C ALA A 156 5.60 -5.50 -10.10
N ARG A 157 6.18 -4.34 -9.72
CA ARG A 157 7.63 -4.16 -9.59
C ARG A 157 8.26 -5.09 -8.56
N ALA A 158 7.63 -5.27 -7.40
CA ALA A 158 8.11 -6.18 -6.37
C ALA A 158 8.10 -7.63 -6.85
N GLY A 159 7.04 -8.02 -7.56
CA GLY A 159 6.83 -9.37 -8.07
C GLY A 159 7.85 -9.83 -9.13
N GLU A 160 8.44 -8.90 -9.89
CA GLU A 160 9.47 -9.18 -10.91
C GLU A 160 10.69 -9.93 -10.34
N ALA A 161 10.97 -9.75 -9.04
CA ALA A 161 12.10 -10.38 -8.38
C ALA A 161 11.72 -11.65 -7.59
N ALA A 162 10.50 -12.17 -7.79
CA ALA A 162 9.97 -13.38 -7.16
C ALA A 162 10.23 -13.44 -5.63
N PRO A 163 9.77 -12.45 -4.84
CA PRO A 163 9.91 -12.46 -3.38
C PRO A 163 9.23 -13.68 -2.76
N ALA A 164 9.82 -14.18 -1.67
CA ALA A 164 9.23 -15.24 -0.86
C ALA A 164 7.96 -14.77 -0.12
N LEU A 165 7.86 -13.47 0.14
CA LEU A 165 6.71 -12.81 0.75
C LEU A 165 6.65 -11.34 0.33
N ILE A 166 5.45 -10.87 -0.01
CA ILE A 166 5.12 -9.44 -0.10
C ILE A 166 4.21 -9.08 1.07
N VAL A 167 4.57 -8.03 1.82
CA VAL A 167 3.68 -7.40 2.80
C VAL A 167 3.47 -5.95 2.39
N ASP A 168 2.22 -5.54 2.19
CA ASP A 168 1.91 -4.14 1.93
C ASP A 168 0.96 -3.51 2.96
N PHE A 169 1.16 -2.22 3.20
CA PHE A 169 0.37 -1.41 4.12
C PHE A 169 -0.25 -0.23 3.39
N ALA A 170 -1.54 0.00 3.63
CA ALA A 170 -2.24 1.13 3.05
C ALA A 170 -3.35 1.65 3.94
N THR A 171 -3.54 2.97 3.92
CA THR A 171 -4.77 3.62 4.39
C THR A 171 -5.82 3.55 3.28
N LEU A 172 -6.21 2.35 2.86
CA LEU A 172 -6.78 2.13 1.54
C LEU A 172 -8.26 2.45 1.46
N THR A 173 -9.08 2.01 2.41
CA THR A 173 -10.53 2.12 2.26
C THR A 173 -11.27 2.71 3.46
N GLY A 174 -12.36 3.42 3.17
CA GLY A 174 -13.39 3.73 4.17
C GLY A 174 -14.17 2.50 4.62
N ALA A 175 -14.33 1.52 3.73
CA ALA A 175 -15.08 0.30 3.99
C ALA A 175 -14.45 -0.56 5.10
N ALA A 176 -13.12 -0.71 5.14
CA ALA A 176 -12.45 -1.44 6.22
C ALA A 176 -12.73 -0.82 7.58
N ARG A 177 -12.72 0.52 7.66
CA ARG A 177 -13.01 1.27 8.90
C ARG A 177 -14.47 1.18 9.30
N ALA A 178 -15.39 1.16 8.34
CA ALA A 178 -16.80 0.95 8.62
C ALA A 178 -17.06 -0.46 9.18
N ALA A 179 -16.31 -1.46 8.70
CA ALA A 179 -16.45 -2.86 9.13
C ALA A 179 -15.78 -3.14 10.49
N LEU A 180 -14.58 -2.63 10.73
CA LEU A 180 -13.72 -3.02 11.86
C LEU A 180 -13.41 -1.89 12.85
N GLY A 181 -13.86 -0.66 12.56
CA GLY A 181 -13.54 0.51 13.36
C GLY A 181 -12.12 1.04 13.15
N PRO A 182 -11.67 2.00 13.99
CA PRO A 182 -10.40 2.70 13.80
C PRO A 182 -9.18 1.99 14.42
N ASP A 183 -9.39 1.06 15.36
CA ASP A 183 -8.33 0.45 16.17
C ASP A 183 -7.90 -0.94 15.65
N LEU A 184 -8.64 -1.56 14.73
CA LEU A 184 -8.42 -2.93 14.26
C LEU A 184 -8.18 -2.95 12.73
N PRO A 185 -6.94 -3.13 12.25
CA PRO A 185 -6.64 -3.23 10.82
C PRO A 185 -7.30 -4.43 10.16
N ALA A 186 -7.74 -4.26 8.91
CA ALA A 186 -8.14 -5.40 8.08
C ALA A 186 -6.90 -6.07 7.50
N LEU A 187 -6.80 -7.39 7.66
CA LEU A 187 -5.80 -8.24 7.05
C LEU A 187 -6.41 -9.00 5.88
N PHE A 188 -5.73 -9.00 4.75
CA PHE A 188 -5.99 -9.88 3.62
C PHE A 188 -4.73 -10.68 3.34
N ALA A 189 -4.86 -11.95 2.99
CA ALA A 189 -3.72 -12.77 2.61
C ALA A 189 -4.15 -13.89 1.66
N ARG A 190 -3.27 -14.22 0.71
CA ARG A 190 -3.48 -15.32 -0.25
C ARG A 190 -3.48 -16.68 0.42
N ARG A 191 -2.59 -16.87 1.38
CA ARG A 191 -2.38 -18.16 2.03
C ARG A 191 -2.89 -18.12 3.47
N ASP A 192 -3.55 -19.20 3.87
CA ASP A 192 -4.14 -19.32 5.20
C ASP A 192 -3.06 -19.36 6.29
N ASP A 193 -1.94 -20.04 6.04
CA ASP A 193 -0.78 -20.11 6.94
C ASP A 193 -0.18 -18.73 7.25
N THR A 194 0.01 -17.89 6.22
CA THR A 194 0.46 -16.49 6.39
C THR A 194 -0.56 -15.68 7.18
N ALA A 195 -1.86 -15.87 6.93
CA ALA A 195 -2.90 -15.15 7.66
C ALA A 195 -2.93 -15.54 9.14
N GLU A 196 -2.90 -16.83 9.44
CA GLU A 196 -2.90 -17.38 10.79
C GLU A 196 -1.67 -16.93 11.59
N ALA A 197 -0.49 -16.93 10.96
CA ALA A 197 0.74 -16.46 11.58
C ALA A 197 0.69 -14.97 11.95
N LEU A 198 0.09 -14.12 11.11
CA LEU A 198 -0.09 -12.68 11.39
C LEU A 198 -1.11 -12.43 12.49
N LEU A 199 -2.22 -13.18 12.50
CA LEU A 199 -3.25 -13.07 13.54
C LEU A 199 -2.70 -13.49 14.91
N ALA A 200 -2.00 -14.63 14.97
CA ALA A 200 -1.39 -15.12 16.21
C ALA A 200 -0.34 -14.15 16.74
N ALA A 201 0.56 -13.67 15.87
CA ALA A 201 1.58 -12.69 16.21
C ALA A 201 0.99 -11.36 16.69
N GLY A 202 -0.13 -10.92 16.10
CA GLY A 202 -0.84 -9.71 16.53
C GLY A 202 -1.44 -9.84 17.94
N ILE A 203 -2.00 -10.99 18.28
CA ILE A 203 -2.52 -11.27 19.63
C ILE A 203 -1.37 -11.28 20.64
N GLU A 204 -0.30 -12.04 20.37
CA GLU A 204 0.88 -12.11 21.25
C GLU A 204 1.52 -10.72 21.46
N ALA A 205 1.52 -9.91 20.41
CA ALA A 205 2.09 -8.58 20.44
C ALA A 205 1.11 -7.50 20.90
N ASP A 206 -0.11 -7.76 21.37
CA ASP A 206 -1.07 -6.68 21.70
C ASP A 206 -1.22 -5.64 20.56
N ASP A 207 -1.24 -6.13 19.32
CA ASP A 207 -1.44 -5.36 18.09
C ASP A 207 -2.31 -6.19 17.13
N PRO A 208 -3.56 -6.48 17.52
CA PRO A 208 -4.41 -7.39 16.77
C PRO A 208 -4.80 -6.82 15.40
N CYS A 209 -5.04 -7.71 14.45
CA CYS A 209 -5.69 -7.42 13.18
C CYS A 209 -6.83 -8.42 12.95
N TRP A 210 -7.66 -8.18 11.94
CA TRP A 210 -8.77 -9.08 11.61
C TRP A 210 -8.77 -9.47 10.15
N ARG A 211 -8.83 -10.78 9.87
CA ARG A 211 -8.84 -11.27 8.49
C ARG A 211 -10.19 -11.00 7.82
N LEU A 212 -10.16 -10.31 6.70
CA LEU A 212 -11.27 -10.19 5.77
C LEU A 212 -11.04 -11.08 4.53
N PRO A 213 -12.10 -11.56 3.87
CA PRO A 213 -11.97 -12.54 2.80
C PRO A 213 -11.58 -11.89 1.47
N LEU A 214 -10.75 -12.60 0.71
CA LEU A 214 -10.57 -12.43 -0.75
C LEU A 214 -11.58 -13.33 -1.47
N HIS A 215 -12.88 -13.04 -1.32
CA HIS A 215 -13.91 -13.88 -1.92
C HIS A 215 -13.93 -13.73 -3.45
N GLU A 216 -13.63 -14.81 -4.17
CA GLU A 216 -13.44 -14.81 -5.62
C GLU A 216 -14.62 -14.20 -6.40
N GLY A 217 -15.86 -14.44 -5.96
CA GLY A 217 -17.06 -13.90 -6.61
C GLY A 217 -17.12 -12.37 -6.66
N TYR A 218 -16.39 -11.67 -5.79
CA TYR A 218 -16.34 -10.20 -5.81
C TYR A 218 -15.43 -9.63 -6.90
N ARG A 219 -14.65 -10.45 -7.62
CA ARG A 219 -13.87 -9.97 -8.76
C ARG A 219 -14.74 -9.46 -9.90
N GLU A 220 -15.98 -9.94 -10.04
CA GLU A 220 -16.93 -9.42 -11.04
C GLU A 220 -17.21 -7.92 -10.83
N TYR A 221 -17.05 -7.41 -9.60
CA TYR A 221 -17.22 -5.99 -9.32
C TYR A 221 -16.10 -5.12 -9.88
N LEU A 222 -14.96 -5.70 -10.26
CA LEU A 222 -13.84 -5.02 -10.91
C LEU A 222 -13.92 -5.08 -12.44
N LYS A 223 -14.99 -5.65 -13.02
CA LYS A 223 -15.13 -5.73 -14.48
C LYS A 223 -15.23 -4.35 -15.11
N SER A 224 -14.58 -4.18 -16.25
CA SER A 224 -14.70 -3.03 -17.14
C SER A 224 -15.13 -3.49 -18.52
N ASP A 225 -15.90 -2.66 -19.23
CA ASP A 225 -16.30 -2.91 -20.62
C ASP A 225 -15.25 -2.43 -21.63
N VAL A 226 -14.27 -1.62 -21.19
CA VAL A 226 -13.29 -0.94 -22.06
C VAL A 226 -11.83 -1.19 -21.67
N ALA A 227 -11.59 -1.76 -20.49
CA ALA A 227 -10.27 -2.11 -19.97
C ALA A 227 -10.29 -3.51 -19.35
N ASP A 228 -9.12 -4.00 -18.90
CA ASP A 228 -9.04 -5.32 -18.27
C ASP A 228 -9.75 -5.34 -16.90
N ILE A 229 -9.67 -4.24 -16.14
CA ILE A 229 -10.34 -4.04 -14.85
C ILE A 229 -10.74 -2.57 -14.64
N ASN A 230 -11.68 -2.30 -13.73
CA ASN A 230 -11.99 -0.97 -13.21
C ASN A 230 -11.38 -0.78 -11.81
N ASN A 231 -10.90 0.42 -11.49
CA ASN A 231 -10.32 0.73 -10.18
C ASN A 231 -11.36 0.87 -9.06
N SER A 232 -12.63 1.02 -9.38
CA SER A 232 -13.70 1.18 -8.40
C SER A 232 -14.97 0.50 -8.88
N HIS A 233 -15.81 0.10 -7.94
CA HIS A 233 -17.09 -0.51 -8.22
C HIS A 233 -18.21 0.40 -7.68
N THR A 234 -19.37 0.36 -8.33
CA THR A 234 -20.49 1.24 -7.98
C THR A 234 -21.40 0.67 -6.90
N ASN A 235 -21.27 -0.62 -6.56
CA ASN A 235 -22.05 -1.20 -5.48
C ASN A 235 -21.46 -0.79 -4.11
N GLY A 236 -22.33 -0.44 -3.16
CA GLY A 236 -21.91 0.02 -1.83
C GLY A 236 -21.38 -1.09 -0.90
N PHE A 237 -21.13 -2.30 -1.41
CA PHE A 237 -20.84 -3.49 -0.62
C PHE A 237 -19.39 -3.95 -0.81
N ALA A 238 -18.90 -4.75 0.15
CA ALA A 238 -17.60 -5.44 0.10
C ALA A 238 -16.37 -4.57 -0.24
N GLY A 239 -16.42 -3.26 0.01
CA GLY A 239 -15.43 -2.33 -0.54
C GLY A 239 -13.97 -2.60 -0.15
N ALA A 240 -13.73 -3.12 1.07
CA ALA A 240 -12.39 -3.51 1.50
C ALA A 240 -11.89 -4.75 0.74
N SER A 241 -12.73 -5.79 0.64
CA SER A 241 -12.41 -7.02 -0.11
C SER A 241 -12.19 -6.74 -1.60
N VAL A 242 -13.01 -5.89 -2.22
CA VAL A 242 -12.85 -5.53 -3.64
C VAL A 242 -11.56 -4.75 -3.87
N ALA A 243 -11.19 -3.84 -2.96
CA ALA A 243 -9.91 -3.13 -3.05
C ALA A 243 -8.72 -4.08 -2.92
N ALA A 244 -8.78 -5.05 -2.00
CA ALA A 244 -7.75 -6.07 -1.86
C ALA A 244 -7.69 -6.99 -3.10
N LEU A 245 -8.83 -7.38 -3.68
CA LEU A 245 -8.87 -8.16 -4.93
C LEU A 245 -8.32 -7.38 -6.14
N PHE A 246 -8.45 -6.05 -6.15
CA PHE A 246 -7.78 -5.21 -7.14
C PHE A 246 -6.26 -5.32 -7.00
N LEU A 247 -5.72 -5.20 -5.78
CA LEU A 247 -4.28 -5.33 -5.51
C LEU A 247 -3.76 -6.72 -5.87
N ASP A 248 -4.50 -7.76 -5.51
CA ASP A 248 -4.19 -9.15 -5.80
C ASP A 248 -3.91 -9.38 -7.29
N ARG A 249 -4.60 -8.66 -8.18
CA ARG A 249 -4.42 -8.76 -9.63
C ARG A 249 -3.03 -8.33 -10.11
N PHE A 250 -2.31 -7.53 -9.32
CA PHE A 250 -0.96 -7.04 -9.64
C PHE A 250 0.15 -7.84 -8.96
N VAL A 251 -0.21 -8.81 -8.10
CA VAL A 251 0.76 -9.73 -7.52
C VAL A 251 0.87 -10.97 -8.42
N PRO A 252 2.04 -11.29 -8.99
CA PRO A 252 2.21 -12.47 -9.83
C PRO A 252 1.79 -13.77 -9.15
N GLU A 253 1.41 -14.77 -9.94
CA GLU A 253 1.02 -16.08 -9.42
C GLU A 253 2.15 -16.75 -8.61
N GLY A 254 1.77 -17.56 -7.62
CA GLY A 254 2.70 -18.29 -6.76
C GLY A 254 3.36 -17.47 -5.65
N ILE A 255 3.37 -16.13 -5.76
CA ILE A 255 3.92 -15.24 -4.72
C ILE A 255 2.96 -15.16 -3.53
N ASP A 256 3.52 -15.39 -2.35
CA ASP A 256 2.84 -15.19 -1.06
C ASP A 256 2.68 -13.70 -0.78
N TRP A 257 1.50 -13.31 -0.31
CA TRP A 257 1.13 -11.91 -0.18
C TRP A 257 0.16 -11.69 0.98
N ALA A 258 0.43 -10.64 1.75
CA ALA A 258 -0.44 -10.12 2.78
C ALA A 258 -0.59 -8.59 2.63
N HIS A 259 -1.82 -8.11 2.81
CA HIS A 259 -2.20 -6.71 2.73
C HIS A 259 -2.86 -6.27 4.04
N PHE A 260 -2.37 -5.16 4.58
CA PHE A 260 -2.96 -4.47 5.72
C PHE A 260 -3.67 -3.18 5.25
N ASP A 261 -5.00 -3.17 5.35
CA ASP A 261 -5.78 -1.92 5.28
C ASP A 261 -5.88 -1.34 6.69
N THR A 262 -5.02 -0.36 6.98
CA THR A 262 -4.83 0.24 8.31
C THR A 262 -5.32 1.68 8.34
N PHE A 263 -6.00 2.08 9.41
CA PHE A 263 -6.46 3.48 9.53
C PHE A 263 -5.31 4.47 9.74
N ALA A 264 -4.20 3.98 10.31
CA ALA A 264 -2.99 4.73 10.67
C ALA A 264 -3.25 5.98 11.52
N TRP A 265 -4.32 5.99 12.32
CA TRP A 265 -4.72 7.16 13.09
C TRP A 265 -5.55 6.79 14.32
N ARG A 266 -5.30 7.51 15.41
CA ARG A 266 -6.07 7.44 16.64
C ARG A 266 -6.97 8.67 16.79
N PRO A 267 -8.30 8.52 16.80
CA PRO A 267 -9.23 9.65 16.82
C PRO A 267 -9.24 10.42 18.15
N ALA A 268 -8.97 9.74 19.26
CA ALA A 268 -8.96 10.31 20.61
C ALA A 268 -7.72 9.82 21.40
N ALA A 269 -7.21 10.65 22.29
CA ALA A 269 -6.09 10.26 23.15
C ALA A 269 -6.51 9.14 24.12
N LYS A 270 -5.59 8.21 24.37
CA LYS A 270 -5.68 7.12 25.36
C LYS A 270 -4.42 7.19 26.27
N PRO A 271 -4.40 6.55 27.46
CA PRO A 271 -3.19 6.51 28.29
C PRO A 271 -1.96 6.01 27.50
N GLY A 272 -0.86 6.77 27.56
CA GLY A 272 0.39 6.50 26.81
C GLY A 272 0.29 6.67 25.29
N ARG A 273 -0.85 7.18 24.79
CA ARG A 273 -1.28 7.01 23.40
C ARG A 273 -1.96 8.30 22.88
N PRO A 274 -1.20 9.28 22.35
CA PRO A 274 -1.77 10.55 21.91
C PRO A 274 -2.72 10.39 20.71
N LYS A 275 -3.60 11.38 20.52
CA LYS A 275 -4.38 11.54 19.28
C LYS A 275 -3.42 11.88 18.13
N GLY A 276 -3.56 11.24 16.97
CA GLY A 276 -2.67 11.45 15.84
C GLY A 276 -2.36 10.17 15.08
N GLY A 277 -1.21 10.10 14.41
CA GLY A 277 -0.77 8.89 13.72
C GLY A 277 -0.60 7.72 14.67
N ASP A 278 -0.93 6.52 14.19
CA ASP A 278 -0.82 5.26 14.94
C ASP A 278 -0.26 4.15 14.04
N ALA A 279 0.42 3.16 14.64
CA ALA A 279 1.16 2.11 13.94
C ALA A 279 0.49 0.73 14.06
N LEU A 280 -0.77 0.65 13.63
CA LEU A 280 -1.62 -0.54 13.80
C LEU A 280 -1.22 -1.66 12.82
N GLY A 281 -1.02 -2.87 13.34
CA GLY A 281 -0.60 -4.07 12.60
C GLY A 281 0.91 -4.17 12.36
N LEU A 282 1.69 -3.16 12.75
CA LEU A 282 3.14 -3.15 12.55
C LEU A 282 3.86 -4.19 13.41
N ARG A 283 3.45 -4.37 14.67
CA ARG A 283 4.06 -5.34 15.58
C ARG A 283 3.66 -6.76 15.19
N ALA A 284 2.42 -6.97 14.75
CA ALA A 284 1.98 -8.24 14.17
C ALA A 284 2.88 -8.65 13.00
N ALA A 285 3.04 -7.77 12.01
CA ALA A 285 3.90 -8.02 10.85
C ALA A 285 5.36 -8.26 11.26
N TRP A 286 5.91 -7.45 12.17
CA TRP A 286 7.29 -7.62 12.65
C TRP A 286 7.50 -8.99 13.32
N ARG A 287 6.61 -9.39 14.22
CA ARG A 287 6.71 -10.69 14.93
C ARG A 287 6.60 -11.87 13.98
N THR A 288 5.72 -11.81 12.99
CA THR A 288 5.63 -12.84 11.95
C THR A 288 6.90 -12.93 11.11
N LEU A 289 7.47 -11.80 10.69
CA LEU A 289 8.74 -11.80 9.94
C LEU A 289 9.89 -12.36 10.78
N GLN A 290 9.95 -11.99 12.07
CA GLN A 290 10.96 -12.49 13.00
C GLN A 290 10.85 -14.02 13.16
N ALA A 291 9.64 -14.56 13.29
CA ALA A 291 9.44 -16.00 13.41
C ALA A 291 9.71 -16.76 12.10
N ARG A 292 9.42 -16.15 10.95
CA ARG A 292 9.53 -16.80 9.63
C ARG A 292 10.95 -16.80 9.07
N PHE A 293 11.72 -15.76 9.35
CA PHE A 293 13.05 -15.57 8.78
C PHE A 293 14.16 -15.48 9.83
N GLY A 294 13.87 -15.29 11.11
CA GLY A 294 14.87 -15.13 12.17
C GLY A 294 15.45 -16.43 12.69
#